data_AF-A0A5P8VY31-F1
#
_entry.id   AF-A0A5P8VY31-F1
#
_cell.length_a   1.000
_cell.length_b   1.000
_cell.length_c   1.000
_cell.angle_alpha   90.00
_cell.angle_beta   90.00
_cell.angle_gamma   90.00
#
_symmetry.space_group_name_H-M   'P 1'
#
loop_
_entity.id
_entity.type
_entity.pdbx_description
1 polymer ?
#
loop_
_entity_poly.entity_id
_entity_poly.type
_entity_poly.pdbx_seq_one_letter_code
_entity_poly.pdbx_strand_id
1 'polypeptide(L)' 'MWLSRAKKYFPKSNNTIIRWFDEIVAYFDDGTTSGTVEGINNKLKLIKRSGYGFRNFENFRVRCLLNWHFN' A
#
# COMPACT_ATOMS: atom_id res chain seq x y z
N MET A 1 -4.70 -19.77 -20.37
CA MET A 1 -4.12 -19.14 -19.16
C MET A 1 -5.12 -18.13 -18.57
N TRP A 2 -5.34 -18.13 -17.26
CA TRP A 2 -6.36 -17.32 -16.58
C TRP A 2 -6.28 -15.81 -16.85
N LEU A 3 -5.06 -15.27 -16.92
CA LEU A 3 -4.73 -13.87 -17.11
C LEU A 3 -5.20 -13.36 -18.48
N SER A 4 -5.03 -14.18 -19.53
CA SER A 4 -5.55 -13.88 -20.87
C SER A 4 -7.08 -13.80 -20.91
N ARG A 5 -7.80 -14.54 -20.06
CA ARG A 5 -9.27 -14.45 -19.96
C ARG A 5 -9.68 -13.18 -19.19
N ALA A 6 -8.94 -12.84 -18.13
CA ALA A 6 -9.17 -11.64 -17.31
C ALA A 6 -8.91 -10.34 -18.08
N LYS A 7 -7.98 -10.33 -19.06
CA LYS A 7 -7.66 -9.15 -19.89
C LYS A 7 -8.88 -8.52 -20.55
N LYS A 8 -9.90 -9.31 -20.93
CA LYS A 8 -11.16 -8.81 -21.51
C LYS A 8 -11.93 -7.90 -20.55
N TYR A 9 -11.87 -8.18 -19.25
CA TYR A 9 -12.65 -7.49 -18.22
C TYR A 9 -11.81 -6.45 -17.45
N PHE A 10 -10.53 -6.74 -17.25
CA PHE A 10 -9.61 -5.93 -16.44
C PHE A 10 -8.28 -5.67 -17.16
N PRO A 11 -8.29 -4.97 -18.31
CA PRO A 11 -7.08 -4.79 -19.12
C PRO A 11 -5.98 -4.02 -18.38
N LYS A 12 -6.35 -3.05 -17.53
CA LYS A 12 -5.39 -2.28 -16.72
C LYS A 12 -4.72 -3.15 -15.66
N SER A 13 -5.49 -3.86 -14.84
CA SER A 13 -4.96 -4.75 -13.81
C SER A 13 -4.10 -5.86 -14.42
N ASN A 14 -4.54 -6.42 -15.55
CA ASN A 14 -3.77 -7.40 -16.31
C ASN A 14 -2.38 -6.87 -16.70
N ASN A 15 -2.31 -5.64 -17.24
CA ASN A 15 -1.04 -5.05 -17.61
C ASN A 15 -0.16 -4.72 -16.40
N THR A 16 -0.76 -4.31 -15.27
CA THR A 16 -0.01 -4.11 -14.01
C THR A 16 0.60 -5.42 -13.52
N ILE A 17 -0.15 -6.52 -13.51
CA ILE A 17 0.36 -7.84 -13.09
C ILE A 17 1.51 -8.29 -13.99
N ILE A 18 1.37 -8.12 -15.31
CA ILE A 18 2.45 -8.46 -16.26
C ILE A 18 3.69 -7.60 -16.00
N ARG A 19 3.51 -6.30 -15.74
CA ARG A 19 4.61 -5.36 -15.51
C ARG A 19 5.41 -5.67 -14.24
N TRP A 20 4.75 -6.16 -13.20
CA TRP A 20 5.35 -6.42 -11.87
C TRP A 20 5.53 -7.91 -11.60
N PHE A 21 5.48 -8.74 -12.63
CA PHE A 21 5.46 -10.19 -12.47
C PHE A 21 6.75 -10.70 -11.83
N ASP A 22 7.90 -10.14 -12.25
CA ASP A 22 9.21 -10.55 -11.75
C ASP A 22 9.36 -10.24 -10.25
N GLU A 23 8.91 -9.07 -9.80
CA GLU A 23 8.93 -8.69 -8.38
C GLU A 23 7.93 -9.51 -7.55
N ILE A 24 6.78 -9.87 -8.12
CA ILE A 24 5.79 -10.76 -7.47
C ILE A 24 6.37 -12.16 -7.29
N VAL A 25 7.15 -12.66 -8.25
CA VAL A 25 7.77 -13.98 -8.15
C VAL A 25 8.96 -13.95 -7.19
N ALA A 26 9.78 -12.90 -7.22
CA ALA A 26 10.92 -12.72 -6.30
C ALA A 26 10.53 -12.75 -4.82
N TYR A 27 9.27 -12.37 -4.48
CA TYR A 27 8.72 -12.54 -3.14
C TYR A 27 8.84 -13.97 -2.60
N PHE A 28 8.64 -14.98 -3.45
CA PHE A 28 8.67 -16.38 -3.04
C PHE A 28 10.08 -16.88 -2.74
N ASP A 29 11.10 -16.24 -3.30
CA ASP A 29 12.51 -16.57 -3.08
C ASP A 29 13.05 -15.89 -1.81
N ASP A 30 12.74 -14.59 -1.62
CA ASP A 30 13.31 -13.78 -0.53
C ASP A 30 12.42 -13.68 0.72
N GLY A 31 11.13 -14.04 0.64
CA GLY A 31 10.18 -13.95 1.76
C GLY A 31 9.90 -12.51 2.23
N THR A 32 10.18 -11.50 1.40
CA THR A 32 10.06 -10.08 1.76
C THR A 32 8.60 -9.69 1.97
N THR A 33 8.15 -9.62 3.23
CA THR A 33 6.75 -9.28 3.54
C THR A 33 6.45 -7.79 3.37
N SER A 34 5.29 -7.47 2.80
CA SER A 34 4.72 -6.11 2.80
C SER A 34 4.17 -5.69 4.18
N GLY A 35 4.27 -6.55 5.20
CA GLY A 35 3.61 -6.37 6.51
C GLY A 35 4.02 -5.09 7.23
N THR A 36 5.31 -4.72 7.21
CA THR A 36 5.77 -3.46 7.81
C THR A 36 5.16 -2.24 7.10
N VAL A 37 5.14 -2.26 5.76
CA VAL A 37 4.56 -1.18 4.95
C VAL A 37 3.05 -1.07 5.16
N GLU A 38 2.36 -2.21 5.23
CA GLU A 38 0.92 -2.27 5.53
C GLU A 38 0.61 -1.75 6.93
N GLY A 39 1.42 -2.11 7.93
CA GLY A 39 1.31 -1.61 9.30
C GLY A 39 1.45 -0.09 9.38
N ILE A 40 2.46 0.47 8.70
CA ILE A 40 2.65 1.92 8.60
C ILE A 40 1.42 2.57 7.94
N ASN A 41 0.98 2.05 6.79
CA ASN A 41 -0.17 2.59 6.06
C ASN A 41 -1.47 2.54 6.89
N ASN A 42 -1.69 1.47 7.65
CA ASN A 42 -2.87 1.36 8.52
C ASN A 42 -2.82 2.39 9.65
N LYS A 43 -1.66 2.61 10.27
CA LYS A 43 -1.50 3.63 11.31
C LYS A 43 -1.71 5.05 10.76
N LEU A 44 -1.18 5.35 9.58
CA LEU A 44 -1.46 6.61 8.87
C LEU A 44 -2.96 6.81 8.58
N LYS A 45 -3.64 5.76 8.09
CA LYS A 45 -5.10 5.79 7.85
C LYS A 45 -5.89 6.01 9.13
N LEU A 46 -5.49 5.41 10.25
CA LEU A 46 -6.11 5.61 11.56
C LEU A 46 -5.96 7.06 12.04
N ILE A 47 -4.76 7.64 11.92
CA ILE A 47 -4.50 9.05 12.27
C ILE A 47 -5.38 9.99 11.42
N LYS A 48 -5.47 9.72 10.11
CA LYS A 48 -6.32 10.47 9.18
C LYS A 48 -7.80 10.40 9.58
N ARG A 49 -8.29 9.22 9.95
CA ARG A 49 -9.68 9.00 10.38
C ARG A 49 -10.00 9.66 11.71
N SER A 50 -9.09 9.57 12.69
CA SER A 50 -9.22 10.24 13.99
C SER A 50 -9.30 11.77 13.85
N GLY A 51 -8.66 12.33 12.82
CA GLY A 51 -8.73 13.77 12.53
C GLY A 51 -9.94 14.20 11.70
N TYR A 52 -10.83 13.27 11.32
CA TYR A 52 -11.91 13.51 10.34
C TYR A 52 -11.41 14.06 9.00
N GLY A 53 -10.18 13.68 8.63
CA GLY A 53 -9.48 14.23 7.47
C GLY A 53 -8.65 15.48 7.80
N PHE A 54 -7.58 15.68 7.04
CA PHE A 54 -6.70 16.84 7.19
C PHE A 54 -6.79 17.68 5.91
N ARG A 55 -7.07 18.98 6.08
CA ARG A 55 -7.02 19.95 4.97
C ARG A 55 -5.58 20.36 4.64
N ASN A 56 -4.72 20.43 5.66
CA ASN A 56 -3.31 20.76 5.54
C ASN A 56 -2.45 19.51 5.77
N PHE A 57 -1.60 19.17 4.80
CA PHE A 57 -0.69 18.03 4.89
C PHE A 57 0.34 18.18 6.02
N GLU A 58 0.83 19.38 6.32
CA GLU A 58 1.79 19.59 7.41
C GLU A 58 1.19 19.21 8.77
N ASN A 59 -0.09 19.53 9.00
CA ASN A 59 -0.78 19.12 10.23
C ASN A 59 -0.93 17.59 10.32
N PHE A 60 -1.17 16.93 9.18
CA PHE A 60 -1.19 15.47 9.14
C PHE A 60 0.19 14.88 9.45
N ARG A 61 1.25 15.43 8.84
CA ARG A 61 2.63 15.00 9.02
C ARG A 61 3.08 15.15 10.48
N VAL A 62 2.86 16.30 11.11
CA VAL A 62 3.20 16.52 12.52
C VAL A 62 2.49 15.51 13.41
N ARG A 63 1.20 15.25 13.17
CA ARG A 63 0.44 14.27 13.96
C ARG A 63 0.92 12.83 13.76
N CYS A 64 1.40 12.49 12.56
CA CYS A 64 2.07 11.22 12.31
C CYS A 64 3.37 11.11 13.10
N LEU A 65 4.27 12.09 12.99
CA LEU A 65 5.55 12.07 13.70
C LEU A 65 5.38 11.99 15.22
N LEU A 66 4.45 12.76 15.79
CA LEU A 66 4.11 12.68 17.22
C LEU A 66 3.64 11.28 17.61
N ASN A 67 2.76 10.67 16.81
CA ASN A 67 2.25 9.34 17.11
C ASN A 67 3.36 8.28 17.08
N TRP A 68 4.37 8.39 16.23
CA TRP A 68 5.51 7.48 16.22
C TRP A 68 6.53 7.74 17.33
N HIS A 69 6.65 8.98 17.82
CA HIS A 69 7.57 9.31 18.90
C HIS A 69 7.08 8.86 20.29
N PHE A 70 5.75 8.82 20.49
CA PHE A 70 5.11 8.44 21.75
C PHE A 70 4.48 7.02 21.74
N ASN A 71 4.84 6.16 20.78
CA ASN A 71 4.43 4.76 20.75
C ASN A 71 5.60 3.83 21.07
#